data_AF-A0A537S299-F1
#
_entry.id   AF-A0A537S299-F1
#
_cell.length_a   1.000
_cell.length_b   1.000
_cell.length_c   1.000
_cell.angle_alpha   90.00
_cell.angle_beta   90.00
_cell.angle_gamma   90.00
#
_symmetry.space_group_name_H-M   'P 1'
#
loop_
_entity.id
_entity.type
_entity.pdbx_description
1 polymer ?
#
loop_
_entity_poly.entity_id
_entity_poly.type
_entity_poly.pdbx_seq_one_letter_code
_entity_poly.pdbx_strand_id
1 'polypeptide(L)'
;MDDQKDAARVPRLSSNGKEQACRDIIAIGGSAGALAAILDIAGAFARDFAGSILVVSHIGANRSRLPELLESAAALPAAHAEDGEPIRPGRIYAAPPDRHMLVEGGHIRLSRGPRQHFTRPAIDPLFRSAAEFFGPRVIGVVLSGTGSDGVAGLDQILRAGGIAIIQDPRDALYPEMPQSAAAAVQPHHLASRDELPDLLRRLSGEKVATRAPAATRQRSPDMDQLERPIALTCPECGGALREIGGTAVKEYRCHTGHRFGPKEVLDGQIEEV
;
A
#
# COMPACT_ATOMS: atom_id res chain seq x y z
N MET A 1 -63.76 -5.36 -12.77
CA MET A 1 -63.81 -3.93 -13.12
C MET A 1 -64.04 -3.16 -11.84
N ASP A 2 -63.07 -2.60 -11.14
CA ASP A 2 -61.63 -2.56 -11.33
C ASP A 2 -61.00 -2.33 -9.95
N ASP A 3 -59.77 -2.84 -9.84
CA ASP A 3 -58.96 -2.97 -8.64
C ASP A 3 -58.68 -1.67 -7.90
N GLN A 4 -58.73 -1.81 -6.59
CA GLN A 4 -58.20 -0.94 -5.56
C GLN A 4 -56.66 -0.81 -5.72
N LYS A 5 -56.19 0.30 -6.30
CA LYS A 5 -54.75 0.62 -6.33
C LYS A 5 -54.34 1.35 -5.05
N ASP A 6 -53.80 0.57 -4.12
CA ASP A 6 -52.90 1.03 -3.07
C ASP A 6 -51.73 1.80 -3.70
N ALA A 7 -51.74 3.12 -3.56
CA ALA A 7 -50.57 3.95 -3.86
C ALA A 7 -49.58 3.78 -2.69
N ALA A 8 -48.71 2.78 -2.80
CA ALA A 8 -47.60 2.56 -1.90
C ALA A 8 -46.77 3.85 -1.76
N ARG A 9 -46.86 4.45 -0.57
CA ARG A 9 -46.05 5.59 -0.12
C ARG A 9 -44.58 5.18 -0.12
N VAL A 10 -43.84 5.58 -1.15
CA VAL A 10 -42.38 5.41 -1.23
C VAL A 10 -41.76 6.01 0.05
N PRO A 11 -41.01 5.23 0.86
CA PRO A 11 -40.35 5.77 2.03
C PRO A 11 -39.28 6.75 1.55
N ARG A 12 -39.38 8.01 1.99
CA ARG A 12 -38.29 8.98 1.85
C ARG A 12 -37.12 8.46 2.68
N LEU A 13 -36.06 7.99 2.02
CA LEU A 13 -34.78 7.69 2.66
C LEU A 13 -34.30 8.97 3.36
N SER A 14 -34.19 8.90 4.68
CA SER A 14 -33.68 9.99 5.52
C SER A 14 -32.20 10.20 5.22
N SER A 15 -31.89 11.35 4.61
CA SER A 15 -30.54 11.77 4.25
C SER A 15 -29.76 12.32 5.45
N ASN A 16 -29.55 11.53 6.52
CA ASN A 16 -28.82 12.03 7.70
C ASN A 16 -28.06 10.97 8.53
N GLY A 17 -27.28 10.10 7.88
CA GLY A 17 -26.22 9.34 8.52
C GLY A 17 -25.02 9.28 7.59
N LYS A 18 -23.87 9.85 7.98
CA LYS A 18 -22.61 9.57 7.27
C LYS A 18 -22.41 8.06 7.33
N GLU A 19 -22.41 7.40 6.18
CA GLU A 19 -22.08 5.98 6.08
C GLU A 19 -20.72 5.78 6.77
N GLN A 20 -20.64 4.81 7.67
CA GLN A 20 -19.49 4.65 8.55
C GLN A 20 -18.88 3.30 8.22
N ALA A 21 -17.70 3.32 7.62
CA ALA A 21 -16.92 2.12 7.34
C ALA A 21 -16.02 1.80 8.53
N CYS A 22 -15.43 0.62 8.54
CA CYS A 22 -14.37 0.27 9.48
C CYS A 22 -13.02 0.27 8.78
N ARG A 23 -11.93 0.49 9.52
CA ARG A 23 -10.59 0.18 9.04
C ARG A 23 -10.46 -1.33 8.91
N ASP A 24 -10.43 -1.81 7.68
CA ASP A 24 -10.53 -3.23 7.36
C ASP A 24 -9.56 -3.65 6.25
N ILE A 25 -8.63 -2.77 5.86
CA ILE A 25 -7.57 -3.08 4.88
C ILE A 25 -6.22 -2.81 5.53
N ILE A 26 -5.43 -3.86 5.75
CA ILE A 26 -4.06 -3.77 6.24
C ILE A 26 -3.13 -4.01 5.05
N ALA A 27 -2.40 -2.99 4.61
CA ALA A 27 -1.39 -3.10 3.57
C ALA A 27 0.00 -3.12 4.21
N ILE A 28 0.74 -4.20 4.01
CA ILE A 28 2.04 -4.45 4.65
C ILE A 28 3.12 -4.48 3.57
N GLY A 29 4.20 -3.74 3.80
CA GLY A 29 5.39 -3.71 2.97
C GLY A 29 6.65 -4.00 3.79
N GLY A 30 7.54 -4.83 3.27
CA GLY A 30 8.85 -5.07 3.87
C GLY A 30 9.82 -5.79 2.96
N SER A 31 11.06 -5.93 3.39
CA SER A 31 12.13 -6.53 2.61
C SER A 31 13.01 -7.42 3.50
N ALA A 32 14.33 -7.23 3.45
CA ALA A 32 15.28 -7.91 4.32
C ALA A 32 14.86 -7.80 5.80
N GLY A 33 14.72 -8.95 6.46
CA GLY A 33 14.35 -9.03 7.87
C GLY A 33 12.86 -8.86 8.21
N ALA A 34 11.99 -8.57 7.24
CA ALA A 34 10.56 -8.34 7.52
C ALA A 34 9.75 -9.62 7.81
N LEU A 35 10.24 -10.80 7.36
CA LEU A 35 9.45 -12.03 7.38
C LEU A 35 8.88 -12.35 8.77
N ALA A 36 9.70 -12.23 9.81
CA ALA A 36 9.29 -12.60 11.15
C ALA A 36 8.15 -11.69 11.67
N ALA A 37 8.23 -10.37 11.42
CA ALA A 37 7.16 -9.43 11.74
C ALA A 37 5.89 -9.68 10.91
N ILE A 38 6.03 -10.02 9.62
CA ILE A 38 4.89 -10.38 8.76
C ILE A 38 4.13 -11.59 9.33
N LEU A 39 4.86 -12.62 9.78
CA LEU A 39 4.26 -13.83 10.35
C LEU A 39 3.56 -13.56 11.69
N ASP A 40 4.18 -12.77 12.57
CA ASP A 40 3.57 -12.42 13.86
C ASP A 40 2.29 -11.59 13.69
N ILE A 41 2.30 -10.63 12.75
CA ILE A 41 1.11 -9.86 12.40
C ILE A 41 0.01 -10.79 11.87
N ALA A 42 0.35 -11.70 10.95
CA ALA A 42 -0.61 -12.64 10.37
C ALA A 42 -1.23 -13.57 11.45
N GLY A 43 -0.41 -14.05 12.39
CA GLY A 43 -0.83 -14.90 13.50
C GLY A 43 -1.72 -14.24 14.53
N ALA A 44 -1.81 -12.91 14.53
CA ALA A 44 -2.61 -12.16 15.49
C ALA A 44 -4.13 -12.26 15.23
N PHE A 45 -4.54 -12.53 13.99
CA PHE A 45 -5.93 -12.41 13.56
C PHE A 45 -6.67 -13.75 13.61
N ALA A 46 -7.88 -13.71 14.19
CA ALA A 46 -8.79 -14.84 14.23
C ALA A 46 -9.47 -15.09 12.88
N ARG A 47 -10.03 -16.29 12.68
CA ARG A 47 -10.66 -16.72 11.42
C ARG A 47 -11.85 -15.86 10.98
N ASP A 48 -12.51 -15.19 11.91
CA ASP A 48 -13.65 -14.30 11.70
C ASP A 48 -13.25 -12.83 11.52
N PHE A 49 -11.96 -12.53 11.32
CA PHE A 49 -11.47 -11.19 11.04
C PHE A 49 -12.22 -10.56 9.85
N ALA A 50 -12.92 -9.46 10.11
CA ALA A 50 -13.76 -8.78 9.13
C ALA A 50 -12.99 -7.88 8.13
N GLY A 51 -11.65 -7.95 8.12
CA GLY A 51 -10.79 -7.21 7.19
C GLY A 51 -9.91 -8.11 6.32
N SER A 52 -9.07 -7.50 5.49
CA SER A 52 -8.14 -8.17 4.58
C SER A 52 -6.72 -7.69 4.80
N ILE A 53 -5.75 -8.59 4.64
CA ILE A 53 -4.32 -8.28 4.74
C ILE A 53 -3.70 -8.42 3.36
N LEU A 54 -3.06 -7.36 2.87
CA LEU A 54 -2.38 -7.29 1.58
C LEU A 54 -0.88 -7.14 1.85
N VAL A 55 -0.08 -8.12 1.44
CA VAL A 55 1.34 -8.21 1.78
C VAL A 55 2.20 -8.09 0.51
N VAL A 56 3.10 -7.12 0.52
CA VAL A 56 4.24 -7.06 -0.40
C VAL A 56 5.51 -7.31 0.41
N SER A 57 6.26 -8.33 0.01
CA SER A 57 7.63 -8.53 0.44
C SER A 57 8.53 -8.49 -0.78
N HIS A 58 9.69 -7.83 -0.71
CA HIS A 58 10.68 -7.83 -1.79
C HIS A 58 11.25 -9.24 -2.00
N ILE A 59 10.53 -10.01 -2.80
CA ILE A 59 10.91 -11.32 -3.30
C ILE A 59 11.40 -11.13 -4.73
N GLY A 60 12.58 -11.65 -5.05
CA GLY A 60 13.06 -11.67 -6.42
C GLY A 60 12.14 -12.49 -7.34
N ALA A 61 12.53 -12.72 -8.59
CA ALA A 61 11.69 -13.45 -9.56
C ALA A 61 11.49 -14.95 -9.25
N ASN A 62 12.12 -15.47 -8.19
CA ASN A 62 12.02 -16.87 -7.80
C ASN A 62 10.70 -17.18 -7.13
N ARG A 63 10.29 -18.46 -7.19
CA ARG A 63 9.10 -18.95 -6.48
C ARG A 63 9.21 -18.61 -5.00
N SER A 64 8.19 -17.94 -4.47
CA SER A 64 8.10 -17.61 -3.05
C SER A 64 7.27 -18.66 -2.32
N ARG A 65 7.66 -18.94 -1.08
CA ARG A 65 6.91 -19.78 -0.13
C ARG A 65 6.17 -18.96 0.92
N LEU A 66 6.07 -17.64 0.70
CA LEU A 66 5.46 -16.72 1.66
C LEU A 66 4.00 -17.09 1.99
N PRO A 67 3.14 -17.46 1.02
CA PRO A 67 1.78 -17.90 1.34
C PRO A 67 1.74 -19.12 2.28
N GLU A 68 2.57 -20.13 2.04
CA GLU A 68 2.60 -21.34 2.87
C GLU A 68 3.09 -21.05 4.29
N LEU A 69 4.05 -20.13 4.43
CA LEU A 69 4.53 -19.68 5.75
C LEU A 69 3.45 -18.88 6.49
N LEU A 70 2.74 -17.99 5.78
CA LEU A 70 1.62 -17.23 6.33
C LEU A 70 0.48 -18.14 6.76
N GLU A 71 0.09 -19.11 5.92
CA GLU A 71 -0.97 -20.07 6.21
C GLU A 71 -0.61 -20.97 7.41
N SER A 72 0.68 -21.30 7.59
CA SER A 72 1.14 -22.03 8.77
C SER A 72 1.12 -21.20 10.05
N ALA A 73 1.25 -19.87 9.96
CA ALA A 73 1.32 -18.98 11.11
C ALA A 73 -0.05 -18.37 11.49
N ALA A 74 -1.00 -18.31 10.55
CA ALA A 74 -2.26 -17.58 10.70
C ALA A 74 -3.48 -18.52 10.72
N ALA A 75 -4.56 -18.07 11.37
CA ALA A 75 -5.87 -18.71 11.25
C ALA A 75 -6.57 -18.39 9.91
N LEU A 76 -6.11 -17.34 9.23
CA LEU A 76 -6.64 -16.85 7.95
C LEU A 76 -6.02 -17.62 6.77
N PRO A 77 -6.80 -17.95 5.74
CA PRO A 77 -6.25 -18.46 4.49
C PRO A 77 -5.31 -17.42 3.86
N ALA A 78 -4.15 -17.89 3.41
CA ALA A 78 -3.15 -17.08 2.73
C ALA A 78 -2.83 -17.67 1.35
N ALA A 79 -2.79 -16.82 0.33
CA ALA A 79 -2.45 -17.25 -1.02
C ALA A 79 -1.61 -16.17 -1.72
N HIS A 80 -0.91 -16.56 -2.78
CA HIS A 80 -0.51 -15.57 -3.76
C HIS A 80 -1.76 -14.97 -4.38
N ALA A 81 -1.75 -13.65 -4.52
CA ALA A 81 -2.83 -12.93 -5.13
C ALA A 81 -2.98 -13.31 -6.61
N GLU A 82 -4.21 -13.36 -7.10
CA GLU A 82 -4.58 -13.64 -8.48
C GLU A 82 -5.12 -12.37 -9.17
N ASP A 83 -4.81 -12.20 -10.45
CA ASP A 83 -5.25 -11.01 -11.18
C ASP A 83 -6.77 -11.00 -11.36
N GLY A 84 -7.40 -9.88 -11.00
CA GLY A 84 -8.84 -9.67 -11.10
C GLY A 84 -9.66 -10.30 -9.99
N GLU A 85 -9.06 -10.95 -8.98
CA GLU A 85 -9.84 -11.52 -7.89
C GLU A 85 -10.37 -10.43 -6.93
N PRO A 86 -11.59 -10.58 -6.39
CA PRO A 86 -12.13 -9.63 -5.42
C PRO A 86 -11.36 -9.72 -4.09
N ILE A 87 -11.15 -8.57 -3.46
CA ILE A 87 -10.60 -8.49 -2.11
C ILE A 87 -11.71 -8.86 -1.12
N ARG A 88 -11.50 -9.96 -0.39
CA ARG A 88 -12.47 -10.54 0.54
C ARG A 88 -11.99 -10.42 1.98
N PRO A 89 -12.88 -10.11 2.94
CA PRO A 89 -12.59 -10.21 4.37
C PRO A 89 -12.08 -11.60 4.76
N GLY A 90 -11.31 -11.67 5.84
CA GLY A 90 -10.79 -12.91 6.42
C GLY A 90 -9.75 -13.60 5.54
N ARG A 91 -8.94 -12.84 4.78
CA ARG A 91 -7.95 -13.42 3.86
C ARG A 91 -6.66 -12.60 3.79
N ILE A 92 -5.55 -13.31 3.58
CA ILE A 92 -4.23 -12.73 3.36
C ILE A 92 -3.83 -12.93 1.90
N TYR A 93 -3.44 -11.85 1.26
CA TYR A 93 -3.03 -11.81 -0.14
C TYR A 93 -1.56 -11.42 -0.23
N ALA A 94 -0.71 -12.34 -0.67
CA ALA A 94 0.71 -12.07 -0.88
C ALA A 94 0.96 -11.74 -2.35
N ALA A 95 1.62 -10.61 -2.62
CA ALA A 95 2.05 -10.27 -3.97
C ALA A 95 2.91 -11.42 -4.57
N PRO A 96 2.61 -11.89 -5.78
CA PRO A 96 3.43 -12.92 -6.41
C PRO A 96 4.76 -12.36 -6.92
N PRO A 97 5.78 -13.22 -7.10
CA PRO A 97 7.06 -12.83 -7.71
C PRO A 97 6.89 -12.12 -9.05
N ASP A 98 7.73 -11.11 -9.30
CA ASP A 98 7.81 -10.37 -10.57
C ASP A 98 6.50 -9.72 -11.05
N ARG A 99 5.57 -9.44 -10.12
CA ARG A 99 4.35 -8.67 -10.42
C ARG A 99 4.03 -7.69 -9.31
N HIS A 100 3.81 -6.42 -9.65
CA HIS A 100 3.23 -5.47 -8.71
C HIS A 100 1.80 -5.89 -8.38
N MET A 101 1.45 -5.85 -7.10
CA MET A 101 0.07 -6.00 -6.62
C MET A 101 -0.53 -4.62 -6.42
N LEU A 102 -1.70 -4.38 -7.00
CA LEU A 102 -2.45 -3.13 -6.91
C LEU A 102 -3.90 -3.42 -6.54
N VAL A 103 -4.62 -2.38 -6.10
CA VAL A 103 -6.06 -2.38 -5.86
C VAL A 103 -6.75 -1.54 -6.93
N GLU A 104 -7.74 -2.10 -7.60
CA GLU A 104 -8.58 -1.37 -8.56
C GLU A 104 -10.03 -1.82 -8.43
N GLY A 105 -10.95 -0.89 -8.14
CA GLY A 105 -12.38 -1.22 -8.07
C GLY A 105 -12.72 -2.33 -7.06
N GLY A 106 -11.97 -2.45 -5.96
CA GLY A 106 -12.14 -3.49 -4.95
C GLY A 106 -11.59 -4.87 -5.34
N HIS A 107 -10.86 -4.94 -6.45
CA HIS A 107 -10.21 -6.15 -6.96
C HIS A 107 -8.70 -6.00 -6.92
N ILE A 108 -8.02 -7.13 -6.89
CA ILE A 108 -6.57 -7.21 -7.06
C ILE A 108 -6.25 -7.04 -8.54
N ARG A 109 -5.22 -6.24 -8.84
CA ARG A 109 -4.59 -6.18 -10.15
C ARG A 109 -3.12 -6.53 -10.06
N LEU A 110 -2.67 -7.38 -10.97
CA LEU A 110 -1.26 -7.78 -11.06
C LEU A 110 -0.64 -7.23 -12.33
N SER A 111 0.41 -6.43 -12.17
CA SER A 111 1.08 -5.78 -13.31
C SER A 111 2.56 -6.13 -13.41
N ARG A 112 3.03 -6.30 -14.65
CA ARG A 112 4.46 -6.38 -15.00
C ARG A 112 5.02 -5.02 -15.43
N GLY A 113 4.38 -3.93 -15.00
CA GLY A 113 4.88 -2.58 -15.22
C GLY A 113 6.32 -2.38 -14.73
N PRO A 114 6.96 -1.27 -15.11
CA PRO A 114 8.35 -0.98 -14.76
C PRO A 114 8.61 -1.13 -13.26
N ARG A 115 9.79 -1.65 -12.91
CA ARG A 115 10.23 -1.76 -11.52
C ARG A 115 10.18 -0.41 -10.81
N GLN A 116 9.99 -0.45 -9.51
CA GLN A 116 10.13 0.73 -8.66
C GLN A 116 11.10 0.39 -7.56
N HIS A 117 12.03 1.29 -7.26
CA HIS A 117 13.09 1.03 -6.29
C HIS A 117 13.84 -0.28 -6.59
N PHE A 118 14.10 -0.53 -7.88
CA PHE A 118 14.76 -1.73 -8.41
C PHE A 118 14.03 -3.06 -8.19
N THR A 119 12.80 -3.04 -7.68
CA THR A 119 12.05 -4.24 -7.31
C THR A 119 10.70 -4.36 -8.00
N ARG A 120 10.24 -5.60 -8.10
CA ARG A 120 8.89 -6.00 -8.48
C ARG A 120 8.59 -7.37 -7.86
N PRO A 121 7.71 -7.47 -6.86
CA PRO A 121 6.79 -6.43 -6.37
C PRO A 121 7.48 -5.32 -5.54
N ALA A 122 7.13 -4.08 -5.85
CA ALA A 122 7.33 -2.91 -5.00
C ALA A 122 6.10 -2.63 -4.11
N ILE A 123 6.32 -2.00 -2.97
CA ILE A 123 5.34 -1.66 -1.93
C ILE A 123 4.49 -0.46 -2.36
N ASP A 124 5.12 0.57 -2.91
CA ASP A 124 4.45 1.82 -3.29
C ASP A 124 3.23 1.62 -4.21
N PRO A 125 3.25 0.77 -5.26
CA PRO A 125 2.06 0.47 -6.07
C PRO A 125 0.87 -0.05 -5.26
N LEU A 126 1.09 -0.95 -4.29
CA LEU A 126 0.03 -1.45 -3.43
C LEU A 126 -0.51 -0.31 -2.56
N PHE A 127 0.38 0.42 -1.90
CA PHE A 127 -0.03 1.44 -0.93
C PHE A 127 -0.79 2.59 -1.59
N ARG A 128 -0.30 3.09 -2.74
CA ARG A 128 -0.97 4.16 -3.49
C ARG A 128 -2.36 3.75 -3.97
N SER A 129 -2.48 2.56 -4.56
CA SER A 129 -3.75 2.08 -5.10
C SER A 129 -4.75 1.71 -4.00
N ALA A 130 -4.28 1.15 -2.89
CA ALA A 130 -5.11 0.91 -1.72
C ALA A 130 -5.61 2.24 -1.11
N ALA A 131 -4.74 3.23 -0.96
CA ALA A 131 -5.12 4.56 -0.48
C ALA A 131 -6.16 5.24 -1.39
N GLU A 132 -5.96 5.16 -2.72
CA GLU A 132 -6.88 5.73 -3.70
C GLU A 132 -8.27 5.13 -3.62
N PHE A 133 -8.37 3.80 -3.47
CA PHE A 133 -9.65 3.11 -3.48
C PHE A 133 -10.34 3.07 -2.10
N PHE A 134 -9.61 2.71 -1.05
CA PHE A 134 -10.16 2.47 0.29
C PHE A 134 -10.04 3.66 1.24
N GLY A 135 -9.19 4.64 0.92
CA GLY A 135 -9.05 5.89 1.66
C GLY A 135 -8.82 5.68 3.16
N PRO A 136 -9.66 6.26 4.04
CA PRO A 136 -9.49 6.17 5.50
C PRO A 136 -9.53 4.75 6.09
N ARG A 137 -9.98 3.76 5.31
CA ARG A 137 -10.06 2.36 5.75
C ARG A 137 -8.71 1.65 5.77
N VAL A 138 -7.68 2.24 5.16
CA VAL A 138 -6.35 1.62 5.01
C VAL A 138 -5.48 1.87 6.24
N ILE A 139 -4.82 0.81 6.71
CA ILE A 139 -3.67 0.86 7.59
C ILE A 139 -2.45 0.40 6.78
N GLY A 140 -1.53 1.31 6.49
CA GLY A 140 -0.25 1.03 5.84
C GLY A 140 0.84 0.73 6.87
N VAL A 141 1.61 -0.34 6.64
CA VAL A 141 2.67 -0.78 7.55
C VAL A 141 3.97 -0.98 6.79
N VAL A 142 5.00 -0.18 7.09
CA VAL A 142 6.36 -0.39 6.59
C VAL A 142 7.19 -1.10 7.65
N LEU A 143 7.78 -2.23 7.25
CA LEU A 143 8.61 -3.09 8.09
C LEU A 143 10.09 -3.00 7.70
N SER A 144 10.93 -3.76 8.42
CA SER A 144 12.35 -3.95 8.15
C SER A 144 12.67 -4.14 6.66
N GLY A 145 13.73 -3.49 6.21
CA GLY A 145 14.18 -3.53 4.82
C GLY A 145 15.25 -2.50 4.49
N THR A 146 15.69 -2.51 3.23
CA THR A 146 16.64 -1.55 2.66
C THR A 146 15.96 -0.61 1.65
N GLY A 147 16.55 0.55 1.40
CA GLY A 147 16.01 1.56 0.49
C GLY A 147 14.80 2.33 1.05
N SER A 148 14.00 2.90 0.17
CA SER A 148 12.91 3.84 0.49
C SER A 148 11.55 3.49 -0.15
N ASP A 149 11.40 2.25 -0.64
CA ASP A 149 10.11 1.75 -1.10
C ASP A 149 9.08 1.72 0.04
N GLY A 150 7.85 2.12 -0.26
CA GLY A 150 6.76 2.28 0.70
C GLY A 150 6.61 3.71 1.24
N VAL A 151 7.62 4.58 1.10
CA VAL A 151 7.58 5.96 1.62
C VAL A 151 6.55 6.80 0.87
N ALA A 152 6.59 6.80 -0.47
CA ALA A 152 5.64 7.55 -1.28
C ALA A 152 4.21 6.98 -1.14
N GLY A 153 4.10 5.66 -0.99
CA GLY A 153 2.86 4.97 -0.70
C GLY A 153 2.27 5.35 0.66
N LEU A 154 3.08 5.42 1.71
CA LEU A 154 2.64 5.85 3.04
C LEU A 154 2.16 7.29 3.05
N ASP A 155 2.83 8.21 2.35
CA ASP A 155 2.35 9.59 2.17
C ASP A 155 0.94 9.61 1.56
N GLN A 156 0.69 8.79 0.54
CA GLN A 156 -0.64 8.69 -0.06
C GLN A 156 -1.69 8.11 0.89
N ILE A 157 -1.33 7.10 1.69
CA ILE A 157 -2.23 6.57 2.74
C ILE A 157 -2.61 7.66 3.73
N LEU A 158 -1.63 8.44 4.23
CA LEU A 158 -1.88 9.55 5.15
C LEU A 158 -2.79 10.62 4.52
N ARG A 159 -2.50 11.03 3.28
CA ARG A 159 -3.29 12.04 2.56
C ARG A 159 -4.71 11.58 2.26
N ALA A 160 -4.91 10.28 2.07
CA ALA A 160 -6.23 9.69 1.91
C ALA A 160 -6.98 9.50 3.25
N GLY A 161 -6.36 9.84 4.38
CA GLY A 161 -6.94 9.76 5.73
C GLY A 161 -6.78 8.39 6.40
N GLY A 162 -5.95 7.51 5.83
CA GLY A 162 -5.58 6.23 6.42
C GLY A 162 -4.53 6.38 7.53
N ILE A 163 -4.16 5.25 8.13
CA ILE A 163 -3.15 5.19 9.19
C ILE A 163 -1.82 4.71 8.59
N ALA A 164 -0.73 5.36 9.00
CA ALA A 164 0.63 4.90 8.71
C ALA A 164 1.29 4.39 10.00
N ILE A 165 1.81 3.17 9.93
CA ILE A 165 2.60 2.51 10.97
C ILE A 165 3.95 2.17 10.37
N ILE A 166 5.00 2.41 11.13
CA ILE A 166 6.36 2.06 10.73
C ILE A 166 6.94 1.21 11.87
N GLN A 167 7.56 0.08 11.54
CA GLN A 167 8.32 -0.68 12.51
C GLN A 167 9.40 0.21 13.12
N ASP A 168 9.55 0.22 14.44
CA ASP A 168 10.58 1.03 15.10
C ASP A 168 11.96 0.69 14.50
N PRO A 169 12.69 1.68 13.92
CA PRO A 169 14.01 1.45 13.37
C PRO A 169 15.01 0.81 14.33
N ARG A 170 14.81 0.95 15.65
CA ARG A 170 15.69 0.34 16.67
C ARG A 170 15.45 -1.16 16.84
N ASP A 171 14.30 -1.65 16.39
CA ASP A 171 13.87 -3.05 16.45
C ASP A 171 14.03 -3.77 15.09
N ALA A 172 14.02 -3.00 13.99
CA ALA A 172 14.17 -3.54 12.64
C ALA A 172 15.58 -4.14 12.41
N LEU A 173 15.62 -5.38 11.90
CA LEU A 173 16.87 -6.06 11.55
C LEU A 173 17.64 -5.32 10.44
N TYR A 174 16.90 -4.73 9.50
CA TYR A 174 17.40 -3.82 8.48
C TYR A 174 16.63 -2.51 8.63
N PRO A 175 17.21 -1.49 9.27
CA PRO A 175 16.47 -0.32 9.73
C PRO A 175 16.31 0.76 8.65
N GLU A 176 16.99 0.67 7.52
CA GLU A 176 17.06 1.73 6.52
C GLU A 176 15.70 2.09 5.92
N MET A 177 14.88 1.11 5.56
CA MET A 177 13.53 1.36 5.02
C MET A 177 12.59 2.01 6.06
N PRO A 178 12.48 1.50 7.30
CA PRO A 178 11.80 2.21 8.37
C PRO A 178 12.34 3.63 8.66
N GLN A 179 13.66 3.82 8.63
CA GLN A 179 14.28 5.15 8.81
C GLN A 179 13.88 6.12 7.71
N SER A 180 13.92 5.66 6.46
CA SER A 180 13.53 6.45 5.29
C SER A 180 12.07 6.89 5.40
N ALA A 181 11.18 5.98 5.82
CA ALA A 181 9.79 6.30 6.07
C ALA A 181 9.60 7.30 7.23
N ALA A 182 10.23 7.06 8.37
CA ALA A 182 10.09 7.91 9.55
C ALA A 182 10.68 9.32 9.35
N ALA A 183 11.66 9.47 8.45
CA ALA A 183 12.24 10.76 8.10
C ALA A 183 11.36 11.57 7.12
N ALA A 184 10.57 10.89 6.28
CA ALA A 184 9.84 11.52 5.18
C ALA A 184 8.35 11.76 5.48
N VAL A 185 7.74 10.96 6.36
CA VAL A 185 6.33 11.11 6.74
C VAL A 185 6.18 11.15 8.27
N GLN A 186 5.08 11.73 8.75
CA GLN A 186 4.72 11.67 10.16
C GLN A 186 3.81 10.45 10.39
N PRO A 187 4.34 9.30 10.88
CA PRO A 187 3.51 8.14 11.14
C PRO A 187 2.59 8.39 12.33
N HIS A 188 1.49 7.64 12.39
CA HIS A 188 0.65 7.61 13.58
C HIS A 188 1.32 6.81 14.70
N HIS A 189 2.08 5.77 14.32
CA HIS A 189 2.76 4.88 15.25
C HIS A 189 4.15 4.49 14.73
N LEU A 190 5.13 4.55 15.63
CA LEU A 190 6.35 3.75 15.57
C LEU A 190 6.15 2.61 16.58
N ALA A 191 6.27 1.36 16.14
CA ALA A 191 5.97 0.20 16.99
C ALA A 191 7.02 -0.90 16.78
N SER A 192 7.43 -1.56 17.86
CA SER A 192 8.30 -2.73 17.76
C SER A 192 7.56 -3.92 17.12
N ARG A 193 8.31 -4.92 16.65
CA ARG A 193 7.78 -6.17 16.13
C ARG A 193 6.76 -6.81 17.07
N ASP A 194 7.02 -6.79 18.37
CA ASP A 194 6.17 -7.42 19.38
C ASP A 194 4.87 -6.63 19.63
N GLU A 195 4.87 -5.32 19.37
CA GLU A 195 3.71 -4.44 19.54
C GLU A 195 2.77 -4.42 18.32
N LEU A 196 3.32 -4.64 17.12
CA LEU A 196 2.57 -4.57 15.85
C LEU A 196 1.32 -5.45 15.81
N PRO A 197 1.32 -6.72 16.27
CA PRO A 197 0.15 -7.59 16.26
C PRO A 197 -1.05 -6.99 17.01
N ASP A 198 -0.83 -6.60 18.27
CA ASP A 198 -1.89 -6.07 19.13
C ASP A 198 -2.35 -4.67 18.69
N LEU A 199 -1.41 -3.84 18.22
CA LEU A 199 -1.70 -2.54 17.65
C LEU A 199 -2.63 -2.67 16.44
N LEU A 200 -2.29 -3.54 15.48
CA LEU A 200 -3.08 -3.71 14.27
C LEU A 200 -4.46 -4.29 14.56
N ARG A 201 -4.56 -5.26 15.48
CA ARG A 201 -5.87 -5.78 15.92
C ARG A 201 -6.75 -4.70 16.51
N ARG A 202 -6.19 -3.83 17.37
CA ARG A 202 -6.94 -2.75 18.01
C ARG A 202 -7.43 -1.71 17.01
N LEU A 203 -6.57 -1.32 16.06
CA LEU A 203 -6.91 -0.33 15.04
C LEU A 203 -7.89 -0.88 13.99
N SER A 204 -7.84 -2.18 13.73
CA SER A 204 -8.75 -2.85 12.82
C SER A 204 -10.16 -2.88 13.41
N GLY A 205 -11.16 -2.53 12.61
CA GLY A 205 -12.55 -2.41 13.07
C GLY A 205 -12.91 -1.03 13.64
N GLU A 206 -11.95 -0.12 13.82
CA GLU A 206 -12.25 1.25 14.20
C GLU A 206 -13.10 1.94 13.12
N LYS A 207 -14.16 2.60 13.56
CA LYS A 207 -15.08 3.33 12.66
C LYS A 207 -14.41 4.55 12.06
N VAL A 208 -14.50 4.67 10.74
CA VAL A 208 -13.99 5.79 9.96
C VAL A 208 -15.11 6.39 9.12
N ALA A 209 -15.02 7.70 8.88
CA ALA A 209 -15.93 8.35 7.95
C ALA A 209 -15.70 7.78 6.55
N THR A 210 -16.75 7.33 5.86
CA THR A 210 -16.66 7.13 4.41
C THR A 210 -16.55 8.51 3.78
N ARG A 211 -15.32 8.95 3.48
CA ARG A 211 -15.16 9.94 2.44
C ARG A 211 -15.15 9.16 1.14
N ALA A 212 -16.07 9.48 0.24
CA ALA A 212 -15.80 9.20 -1.17
C ALA A 212 -14.39 9.74 -1.42
N PRO A 213 -13.48 8.97 -2.06
CA PRO A 213 -12.19 9.50 -2.43
C PRO A 213 -12.52 10.81 -3.14
N ALA A 214 -12.04 11.92 -2.59
CA ALA A 214 -12.07 13.15 -3.35
C ALA A 214 -11.26 12.73 -4.56
N ALA A 215 -11.93 12.47 -5.68
CA ALA A 215 -11.26 12.13 -6.92
C ALA A 215 -10.17 13.16 -6.95
N THR A 216 -8.93 12.72 -6.80
CA THR A 216 -7.80 13.51 -7.20
C THR A 216 -8.12 13.59 -8.68
N ARG A 217 -8.86 14.63 -9.06
CA ARG A 217 -8.71 15.24 -10.35
C ARG A 217 -7.21 15.50 -10.30
N GLN A 218 -6.44 14.53 -10.78
CA GLN A 218 -5.43 14.84 -11.75
C GLN A 218 -6.17 15.82 -12.63
N ARG A 219 -5.97 17.12 -12.34
CA ARG A 219 -6.04 18.09 -13.40
C ARG A 219 -5.22 17.40 -14.47
N SER A 220 -5.86 17.07 -15.59
CA SER A 220 -5.15 16.71 -16.80
C SER A 220 -3.92 17.61 -16.79
N PRO A 221 -2.69 17.06 -16.69
CA PRO A 221 -1.53 17.91 -16.52
C PRO A 221 -1.65 18.94 -17.61
N ASP A 222 -1.72 20.20 -17.20
CA ASP A 222 -1.72 21.30 -18.14
C ASP A 222 -0.53 21.00 -19.04
N MET A 223 -0.76 20.83 -20.35
CA MET A 223 0.27 20.34 -21.27
C MET A 223 1.49 21.28 -21.30
N ASP A 224 1.40 22.44 -20.65
CA ASP A 224 2.45 23.43 -20.40
C ASP A 224 3.24 23.27 -19.09
N GLN A 225 2.83 22.43 -18.14
CA GLN A 225 3.68 22.03 -17.01
C GLN A 225 4.47 20.78 -17.38
N LEU A 226 5.35 20.90 -18.39
CA LEU A 226 6.38 19.89 -18.62
C LEU A 226 7.21 19.77 -17.34
N GLU A 227 6.97 18.71 -16.57
CA GLU A 227 7.87 18.20 -15.53
C GLU A 227 9.28 18.22 -16.11
N ARG A 228 10.07 19.24 -15.76
CA ARG A 228 11.35 19.50 -16.43
C ARG A 228 12.29 18.34 -16.12
N PRO A 229 12.98 17.78 -17.14
CA PRO A 229 14.03 16.81 -16.90
C PRO A 229 15.05 17.39 -15.92
N ILE A 230 15.47 16.59 -14.96
CA ILE A 230 16.59 16.93 -14.08
C ILE A 230 17.86 16.31 -14.65
N ALA A 231 19.03 16.83 -14.24
CA ALA A 231 20.32 16.33 -14.67
C ALA A 231 20.72 15.01 -13.95
N LEU A 232 19.77 14.06 -13.87
CA LEU A 232 19.97 12.72 -13.33
C LEU A 232 19.39 11.71 -14.31
N THR A 233 20.06 10.56 -14.46
CA THR A 233 19.66 9.47 -15.35
C THR A 233 18.99 8.36 -14.56
N CYS A 234 18.05 7.67 -15.20
CA CYS A 234 17.36 6.52 -14.63
C CYS A 234 18.34 5.35 -14.54
N PRO A 235 18.63 4.81 -13.33
CA PRO A 235 19.61 3.75 -13.18
C PRO A 235 19.18 2.43 -13.86
N GLU A 236 17.87 2.22 -14.09
CA GLU A 236 17.38 1.02 -14.80
C GLU A 236 17.37 1.12 -16.33
N CYS A 237 17.37 2.33 -16.93
CA CYS A 237 17.18 2.46 -18.38
C CYS A 237 17.96 3.59 -19.06
N GLY A 238 18.76 4.36 -18.33
CA GLY A 238 19.54 5.50 -18.84
C GLY A 238 18.69 6.73 -19.26
N GLY A 239 17.36 6.63 -19.20
CA GLY A 239 16.47 7.72 -19.60
C GLY A 239 16.49 8.88 -18.61
N ALA A 240 16.20 10.10 -19.08
CA ALA A 240 16.16 11.28 -18.21
C ALA A 240 15.08 11.14 -17.11
N LEU A 241 15.45 11.46 -15.87
CA LEU A 241 14.53 11.51 -14.75
C LEU A 241 13.79 12.84 -14.69
N ARG A 242 12.62 12.79 -14.05
CA ARG A 242 11.79 13.94 -13.70
C ARG A 242 11.38 13.81 -12.25
N GLU A 243 11.36 14.92 -11.51
CA GLU A 243 10.78 14.95 -10.17
C GLU A 243 9.25 14.93 -10.28
N ILE A 244 8.61 14.08 -9.49
CA ILE A 244 7.16 13.98 -9.42
C ILE A 244 6.66 15.01 -8.42
N GLY A 245 5.92 16.01 -8.93
CA GLY A 245 5.36 17.07 -8.10
C GLY A 245 4.08 16.67 -7.36
N GLY A 246 3.68 17.48 -6.38
CA GLY A 246 2.38 17.37 -5.71
C GLY A 246 2.34 16.37 -4.53
N THR A 247 3.50 15.91 -4.06
CA THR A 247 3.70 15.07 -2.86
C THR A 247 4.66 15.75 -1.89
N ALA A 248 4.53 15.47 -0.59
CA ALA A 248 5.50 15.93 0.41
C ALA A 248 6.82 15.14 0.30
N VAL A 249 6.73 13.90 -0.18
CA VAL A 249 7.85 13.01 -0.47
C VAL A 249 8.38 13.28 -1.87
N LYS A 250 9.70 13.44 -2.01
CA LYS A 250 10.36 13.53 -3.32
C LYS A 250 10.43 12.16 -3.98
N GLU A 251 9.88 12.04 -5.17
CA GLU A 251 9.96 10.82 -6.00
C GLU A 251 10.41 11.21 -7.41
N TYR A 252 11.15 10.34 -8.07
CA TYR A 252 11.62 10.55 -9.44
C TYR A 252 11.06 9.49 -10.36
N ARG A 253 10.76 9.87 -11.61
CA ARG A 253 10.23 8.96 -12.63
C ARG A 253 10.88 9.18 -13.98
N CYS A 254 11.19 8.09 -14.68
CA CYS A 254 11.65 8.12 -16.07
C CYS A 254 10.48 7.96 -17.06
N HIS A 255 10.71 8.21 -18.35
CA HIS A 255 9.67 8.07 -19.38
C HIS A 255 9.11 6.63 -19.49
N THR A 256 9.89 5.61 -19.16
CA THR A 256 9.46 4.21 -19.16
C THR A 256 8.50 3.92 -17.99
N GLY A 257 8.58 4.72 -16.92
CA GLY A 257 7.74 4.59 -15.73
C GLY A 257 8.44 3.97 -14.51
N HIS A 258 9.75 3.73 -14.55
CA HIS A 258 10.52 3.40 -13.35
C HIS A 258 10.41 4.54 -12.34
N ARG A 259 10.31 4.21 -11.06
CA ARG A 259 10.21 5.17 -9.96
C ARG A 259 11.24 4.90 -8.87
N PHE A 260 11.74 5.97 -8.27
CA PHE A 260 12.80 5.91 -7.26
C PHE A 260 12.63 7.02 -6.22
N GLY A 261 13.07 6.74 -4.99
CA GLY A 261 13.35 7.76 -4.00
C GLY A 261 14.67 8.48 -4.29
N PRO A 262 14.97 9.57 -3.55
CA PRO A 262 16.19 10.36 -3.77
C PRO A 262 17.46 9.56 -3.55
N LYS A 263 17.46 8.65 -2.56
CA LYS A 263 18.63 7.86 -2.22
C LYS A 263 18.99 6.91 -3.36
N GLU A 264 18.03 6.16 -3.87
CA GLU A 264 18.22 5.20 -4.95
C GLU A 264 18.73 5.86 -6.23
N VAL A 265 18.22 7.06 -6.55
CA VAL A 265 18.72 7.84 -7.69
C VAL A 265 20.19 8.21 -7.47
N LEU A 266 20.52 8.74 -6.30
CA LEU A 266 21.89 9.19 -5.97
C LEU A 266 22.89 8.03 -5.97
N ASP A 267 22.55 6.92 -5.31
CA ASP A 267 23.39 5.72 -5.31
C ASP A 267 23.64 5.22 -6.73
N GLY A 268 22.59 5.19 -7.56
CA GLY A 268 22.69 4.79 -8.96
C GLY A 268 23.48 5.75 -9.86
N GLN A 269 23.75 6.99 -9.44
CA GLN A 269 24.64 7.89 -10.20
C GLN A 269 26.13 7.61 -9.91
N ILE A 270 26.44 7.03 -8.74
CA ILE A 270 27.82 6.85 -8.28
C ILE A 270 28.45 5.59 -8.89
N GLU A 271 27.65 4.61 -9.29
CA GLU A 271 28.11 3.36 -9.90
C GLU A 271 28.52 3.47 -11.39
N GLU A 272 28.43 4.66 -12.01
CA GLU A 272 28.88 4.92 -13.40
C GLU A 272 30.37 5.37 -13.52
N VAL A 273 31.20 5.23 -12.47
CA VAL A 273 32.63 5.60 -12.50
C VAL A 273 33.57 4.40 -12.57
#